data_AF-A0A0R2LT08-F1
#
_entry.id   AF-A0A0R2LT08-F1
#
_cell.length_a   1.000
_cell.length_b   1.000
_cell.length_c   1.000
_cell.angle_alpha   90.00
_cell.angle_beta   90.00
_cell.angle_gamma   90.00
#
_symmetry.space_group_name_H-M   'P 1'
#
loop_
_entity.id
_entity.type
_entity.pdbx_description
1 polymer ?
#
loop_
_entity_poly.entity_id
_entity_poly.type
_entity_poly.pdbx_seq_one_letter_code
_entity_poly.pdbx_strand_id
1 'polypeptide(L)'
;MTQEELAEQSNLSVNYISKIERTQDQNISFDVLAKIAHSLNITIAEFIGKPPITPSNADIETVQERKLLTRLRQMDRESRDKAIDAILQLLDLQTPSKNNRGSRAGRPLGHDKGKKDNARK
;
A
#
# COMPACT_ATOMS: atom_id res chain seq x y z
N MET A 1 -10.54 -15.59 -25.95
CA MET A 1 -11.25 -14.31 -26.10
C MET A 1 -10.58 -13.54 -27.23
N THR A 2 -11.34 -13.09 -28.21
CA THR A 2 -10.85 -12.23 -29.31
C THR A 2 -10.83 -10.75 -28.90
N GLN A 3 -10.21 -9.88 -29.70
CA GLN A 3 -10.24 -8.43 -29.45
C GLN A 3 -11.66 -7.88 -29.57
N GLU A 4 -12.47 -8.44 -30.46
CA GLU A 4 -13.87 -8.11 -30.66
C GLU A 4 -14.71 -8.49 -29.44
N GLU A 5 -14.54 -9.70 -28.92
CA GLU A 5 -15.21 -10.18 -27.71
C GLU A 5 -14.84 -9.32 -26.48
N LEU A 6 -13.56 -8.97 -26.34
CA LEU A 6 -13.11 -8.11 -25.25
C LEU A 6 -13.67 -6.69 -25.37
N ALA A 7 -13.64 -6.12 -26.57
CA ALA A 7 -14.18 -4.79 -26.84
C ALA A 7 -15.67 -4.72 -26.47
N GLU A 8 -16.45 -5.72 -26.88
CA GLU A 8 -17.86 -5.84 -26.55
C GLU A 8 -18.08 -5.94 -25.03
N GLN A 9 -17.37 -6.84 -24.35
CA GLN A 9 -17.53 -7.07 -22.91
C GLN A 9 -17.03 -5.91 -22.03
N SER A 10 -16.05 -5.13 -22.50
CA SER A 10 -15.47 -4.00 -21.77
C SER A 10 -16.10 -2.66 -22.14
N ASN A 11 -17.00 -2.64 -23.12
CA ASN A 11 -17.55 -1.44 -23.75
C ASN A 11 -16.44 -0.48 -24.23
N LEU A 12 -15.40 -1.05 -24.85
CA LEU A 12 -14.29 -0.35 -25.47
C LEU A 12 -14.32 -0.61 -26.99
N SER A 13 -13.69 0.25 -27.79
CA SER A 13 -13.59 -0.02 -29.22
C SER A 13 -12.51 -1.06 -29.53
N VAL A 14 -12.74 -1.91 -30.53
CA VAL A 14 -11.74 -2.87 -31.03
C VAL A 14 -10.43 -2.18 -31.39
N ASN A 15 -10.51 -1.01 -32.04
CA ASN A 15 -9.34 -0.18 -32.37
C ASN A 15 -8.55 0.24 -31.13
N TYR A 16 -9.24 0.55 -30.04
CA TYR A 16 -8.62 0.95 -28.78
C TYR A 16 -7.93 -0.23 -28.08
N ILE A 17 -8.58 -1.40 -28.00
CA ILE A 17 -7.97 -2.64 -27.51
C ILE A 17 -6.73 -2.99 -28.33
N SER A 18 -6.88 -2.97 -29.67
CA SER A 18 -5.80 -3.25 -30.61
C SER A 18 -4.63 -2.27 -30.46
N LYS A 19 -4.90 -1.00 -30.13
CA LYS A 19 -3.87 0.01 -29.86
C LYS A 19 -3.13 -0.29 -28.55
N ILE A 20 -3.85 -0.61 -27.47
CA ILE A 20 -3.25 -0.94 -26.16
C ILE A 20 -2.31 -2.13 -26.29
N GLU A 21 -2.71 -3.19 -27.00
CA GLU A 21 -1.85 -4.37 -27.17
C GLU A 21 -0.58 -4.10 -27.97
N ARG A 22 -0.64 -3.16 -28.93
CA ARG A 22 0.50 -2.84 -29.82
C ARG A 22 1.49 -1.85 -29.23
N THR A 23 1.09 -1.03 -28.24
CA THR A 23 1.91 0.09 -27.76
C THR A 23 2.26 -0.08 -26.29
N GLN A 24 3.57 -0.10 -25.98
CA GLN A 24 4.08 -0.37 -24.64
C GLN A 24 4.00 0.84 -23.68
N ASP A 25 3.86 2.06 -24.22
CA ASP A 25 3.92 3.31 -23.44
C ASP A 25 2.58 4.08 -23.41
N GLN A 26 1.44 3.38 -23.39
CA GLN A 26 0.15 4.06 -23.23
C GLN A 26 -0.15 4.33 -21.75
N ASN A 27 -0.38 5.60 -21.43
CA ASN A 27 -0.99 5.97 -20.15
C ASN A 27 -2.49 5.69 -20.21
N ILE A 28 -2.90 4.48 -19.83
CA ILE A 28 -4.31 4.09 -19.72
C ILE A 28 -4.91 4.58 -18.40
N SER A 29 -6.15 5.04 -18.43
CA SER A 29 -6.85 5.40 -17.19
C SER A 29 -7.15 4.16 -16.35
N PHE A 30 -7.26 4.35 -15.03
CA PHE A 30 -7.63 3.28 -14.10
C PHE A 30 -9.02 2.69 -14.40
N ASP A 31 -9.98 3.51 -14.85
CA ASP A 31 -11.32 3.04 -15.23
C ASP A 31 -11.27 2.07 -16.43
N VAL A 32 -10.47 2.41 -17.45
CA VAL A 32 -10.24 1.52 -18.61
C VAL A 32 -9.59 0.21 -18.16
N LEU A 33 -8.57 0.28 -17.30
CA LEU A 33 -7.90 -0.88 -16.74
C LEU A 33 -8.88 -1.79 -15.98
N ALA A 34 -9.73 -1.20 -15.13
CA ALA A 34 -10.73 -1.93 -14.36
C ALA A 34 -11.77 -2.62 -15.26
N LYS A 35 -12.22 -1.96 -16.33
CA LYS A 35 -13.14 -2.55 -17.32
C LYS A 35 -12.54 -3.77 -18.00
N ILE A 36 -11.29 -3.68 -18.45
CA ILE A 36 -10.60 -4.79 -19.12
C ILE A 36 -10.40 -5.97 -18.15
N ALA A 37 -9.93 -5.70 -16.92
CA ALA A 37 -9.75 -6.74 -15.91
C ALA A 37 -11.08 -7.44 -15.55
N HIS A 38 -12.17 -6.67 -15.43
CA HIS A 38 -13.49 -7.21 -15.19
C HIS A 38 -13.98 -8.12 -16.32
N SER A 39 -13.83 -7.70 -17.59
CA SER A 39 -14.20 -8.52 -18.75
C SER A 39 -13.38 -9.81 -18.84
N LEU A 40 -12.10 -9.76 -18.43
CA LEU A 40 -11.23 -10.93 -18.32
C LEU A 40 -11.53 -11.83 -17.11
N ASN A 41 -12.44 -11.43 -16.24
CA ASN A 41 -12.73 -12.10 -14.98
C ASN A 41 -11.48 -12.31 -14.10
N ILE A 42 -10.61 -11.29 -14.04
CA ILE A 42 -9.45 -11.25 -13.17
C ILE A 42 -9.45 -9.97 -12.33
N THR A 43 -8.67 -9.96 -11.27
CA THR A 43 -8.44 -8.75 -10.48
C THR A 43 -7.49 -7.80 -11.21
N ILE A 44 -7.56 -6.50 -10.87
CA ILE A 44 -6.60 -5.49 -11.38
C ILE A 44 -5.16 -5.87 -11.01
N ALA A 45 -4.95 -6.48 -9.83
CA ALA A 45 -3.65 -6.95 -9.38
C ALA A 45 -3.09 -8.06 -10.28
N GLU A 46 -3.93 -9.00 -10.70
CA GLU A 46 -3.55 -10.06 -11.65
C GLU A 46 -3.29 -9.49 -13.04
N PHE A 47 -4.06 -8.48 -13.48
CA PHE A 47 -3.89 -7.83 -14.78
C PHE A 47 -2.55 -7.07 -14.88
N ILE A 48 -2.19 -6.29 -13.87
CA ILE A 48 -0.89 -5.60 -13.79
C ILE A 48 0.26 -6.63 -13.66
N GLY A 49 -0.07 -7.84 -13.19
CA GLY A 49 0.87 -8.87 -12.84
C GLY A 49 1.68 -8.49 -11.60
N LYS A 50 2.65 -9.33 -11.26
CA LYS A 50 3.76 -8.84 -10.43
C LYS A 50 4.50 -7.81 -11.29
N PRO A 51 4.82 -6.61 -10.78
CA PRO A 51 5.78 -5.77 -11.49
C PRO A 51 6.97 -6.66 -11.86
N PRO A 52 7.59 -6.49 -13.04
CA PRO A 52 8.86 -7.16 -13.31
C PRO A 52 9.67 -6.93 -12.06
N ILE A 53 10.07 -8.02 -11.43
CA ILE A 53 10.87 -7.99 -10.21
C ILE A 53 12.09 -7.20 -10.63
N THR A 54 12.10 -5.89 -10.44
CA THR A 54 13.32 -5.22 -10.07
C THR A 54 13.66 -5.98 -8.80
N PRO A 55 14.76 -6.74 -8.76
CA PRO A 55 15.18 -7.36 -7.53
C PRO A 55 15.52 -6.22 -6.57
N SER A 56 14.49 -5.64 -5.95
CA SER A 56 14.61 -5.02 -4.67
C SER A 56 14.88 -6.20 -3.75
N ASN A 57 15.94 -6.11 -2.96
CA ASN A 57 16.31 -7.13 -1.98
C ASN A 57 15.21 -7.41 -0.93
N ALA A 58 14.02 -6.80 -1.07
CA ALA A 58 12.86 -6.91 -0.19
C ALA A 58 11.94 -8.11 -0.48
N ASP A 59 12.00 -8.75 -1.66
CA ASP A 59 11.03 -9.81 -2.03
C ASP A 59 11.58 -11.25 -1.92
N ILE A 60 12.83 -11.42 -1.50
CA ILE A 60 13.36 -12.72 -1.08
C ILE A 60 13.51 -12.67 0.42
N GLU A 61 12.43 -12.96 1.16
CA GLU A 61 12.57 -13.27 2.59
C GLU A 61 13.59 -14.40 2.72
N THR A 62 14.75 -14.07 3.29
CA THR A 62 15.81 -15.04 3.54
C THR A 62 15.29 -16.14 4.45
N VAL A 63 15.91 -17.32 4.41
CA VAL A 63 15.57 -18.43 5.32
C VAL A 63 15.64 -17.96 6.78
N GLN A 64 16.53 -17.01 7.08
CA GLN A 64 16.72 -16.38 8.38
C GLN A 64 15.54 -15.50 8.79
N GLU A 65 15.03 -14.67 7.89
CA GLU A 65 13.84 -13.83 8.14
C GLU A 65 12.61 -14.68 8.40
N ARG A 66 12.39 -15.72 7.59
CA ARG A 66 11.29 -16.68 7.80
C ARG A 66 11.40 -17.40 9.14
N LYS A 67 12.62 -17.82 9.52
CA LYS A 67 12.89 -18.47 10.81
C LYS A 67 12.61 -17.53 11.98
N LEU A 68 13.02 -16.27 11.88
CA LEU A 68 12.74 -15.25 12.89
C LEU A 68 11.24 -15.01 13.05
N LEU A 69 10.53 -14.75 11.95
CA LEU A 69 9.07 -14.53 11.97
C LEU A 69 8.31 -15.73 12.54
N THR A 70 8.72 -16.95 12.16
CA THR A 70 8.11 -18.19 12.70
C THR A 70 8.30 -18.26 14.21
N ARG A 71 9.52 -17.97 14.71
CA ARG A 71 9.82 -18.04 16.15
C ARG A 71 9.06 -16.99 16.95
N LEU A 72 8.95 -15.77 16.42
CA LEU A 72 8.18 -14.69 17.05
C LEU A 72 6.70 -15.05 17.15
N ARG A 73 6.12 -15.65 16.12
CA ARG A 73 4.70 -16.07 16.11
C ARG A 73 4.37 -17.17 17.13
N GLN A 74 5.36 -17.98 17.52
CA GLN A 74 5.21 -19.02 18.53
C GLN A 74 5.32 -18.51 19.98
N MET A 75 5.65 -17.24 20.18
CA MET A 75 5.74 -16.62 21.51
C MET A 75 4.40 -16.03 21.94
N ASP A 76 4.17 -15.98 23.25
CA ASP A 76 3.06 -15.20 23.81
C ASP A 76 3.25 -13.71 23.52
N ARG A 77 2.17 -12.94 23.65
CA ARG A 77 2.15 -11.52 23.29
C ARG A 77 3.20 -10.71 24.05
N GLU A 78 3.36 -10.94 25.35
CA GLU A 78 4.26 -10.14 26.19
C GLU A 78 5.73 -10.44 25.84
N SER A 79 6.08 -11.72 25.74
CA SER A 79 7.44 -12.14 25.37
C SER A 79 7.81 -11.72 23.95
N ARG A 80 6.84 -11.77 23.02
CA ARG A 80 7.05 -11.35 21.63
C ARG A 80 7.30 -9.85 21.52
N ASP A 81 6.51 -9.03 22.21
CA ASP A 81 6.66 -7.57 22.19
C ASP A 81 8.03 -7.17 22.76
N LYS A 82 8.44 -7.75 23.90
CA LYS A 82 9.79 -7.55 24.47
C LYS A 82 10.92 -7.97 23.53
N ALA A 83 10.76 -9.08 22.83
CA ALA A 83 11.76 -9.57 21.87
C ALA A 83 11.87 -8.66 20.64
N ILE A 84 10.75 -8.13 20.15
CA ILE A 84 10.73 -7.17 19.05
C ILE A 84 11.43 -5.87 19.48
N ASP A 85 11.11 -5.34 20.66
CA ASP A 85 11.73 -4.12 21.19
C ASP A 85 13.26 -4.28 21.31
N ALA A 86 13.72 -5.43 21.82
CA ALA A 86 15.16 -5.71 21.93
C ALA A 86 15.84 -5.80 20.54
N ILE A 87 15.19 -6.44 19.56
CA ILE A 87 15.72 -6.51 18.19
C ILE A 87 15.77 -5.11 17.57
N LEU A 88 14.73 -4.30 17.73
CA LEU A 88 14.71 -2.92 17.22
C LEU A 88 15.81 -2.07 17.84
N GLN A 89 16.01 -2.14 19.17
CA GLN A 89 17.11 -1.45 19.84
C GLN A 89 18.48 -1.89 19.30
N LEU A 90 18.69 -3.19 19.08
CA LEU A 90 19.93 -3.69 18.49
C LEU A 90 20.14 -3.17 17.07
N LEU A 91 19.08 -3.09 16.27
CA LEU A 91 19.14 -2.54 14.91
C LEU A 91 19.42 -1.04 14.92
N ASP A 92 18.82 -0.29 15.84
CA ASP A 92 19.07 1.15 16.01
C ASP A 92 20.55 1.41 16.33
N LEU A 93 21.20 0.55 17.12
CA LEU A 93 22.63 0.60 17.41
C LEU A 93 23.53 0.31 16.19
N GLN A 94 23.01 -0.40 15.19
CA GLN A 94 23.71 -0.66 13.93
C GLN A 94 23.49 0.44 12.89
N THR A 95 22.57 1.39 13.13
CA THR A 95 22.34 2.53 12.25
C THR A 95 22.98 3.81 12.82
N PRO A 96 23.81 4.56 12.05
CA PRO A 96 24.30 5.84 12.53
C PRO A 96 23.13 6.84 12.69
N SER A 97 22.83 7.13 13.96
CA SER A 97 21.82 8.07 14.47
C SER A 97 21.55 9.29 13.57
N LYS A 98 20.31 9.45 13.11
CA LYS A 98 19.76 10.75 12.71
C LYS A 98 18.62 11.14 13.65
N ASN A 99 18.71 12.39 14.13
CA ASN A 99 17.65 13.25 14.67
C ASN A 99 17.36 13.22 16.18
N ASN A 100 18.16 14.00 16.90
CA ASN A 100 17.66 14.83 18.00
C ASN A 100 17.42 16.26 17.49
N ARG A 101 16.19 16.59 17.07
CA ARG A 101 15.74 17.99 16.92
C ARG A 101 14.22 18.10 17.08
N GLY A 102 13.79 18.71 18.19
CA GLY A 102 12.79 19.78 18.13
C GLY A 102 11.49 19.59 18.91
N SER A 103 11.22 20.59 19.77
CA SER A 103 9.92 21.02 20.31
C SER A 103 9.41 20.21 21.51
N ARG A 104 9.37 20.68 22.77
CA ARG A 104 9.17 22.02 23.37
C ARG A 104 7.98 22.79 22.77
N ALA A 105 6.78 22.54 23.31
CA ALA A 105 5.85 23.54 23.85
C ALA A 105 4.45 22.91 24.00
N GLY A 106 4.15 22.37 25.18
CA GLY A 106 2.77 22.16 25.62
C GLY A 106 2.16 23.51 25.99
N ARG A 107 1.00 23.83 25.41
CA ARG A 107 0.01 24.74 26.01
C ARG A 107 -1.27 23.93 26.21
N PRO A 108 -1.80 23.79 27.43
CA PRO A 108 -3.09 23.16 27.65
C PRO A 108 -4.25 24.15 27.44
N LEU A 109 -5.37 23.55 27.11
CA LEU A 109 -6.68 24.12 26.79
C LEU A 109 -7.31 24.84 27.99
N GLY A 110 -8.00 25.96 27.71
CA GLY A 110 -8.76 26.72 28.70
C GLY A 110 -10.16 27.10 28.21
N HIS A 111 -11.12 26.25 28.55
CA HIS A 111 -12.55 26.47 28.81
C HIS A 111 -13.38 27.40 27.92
N ASP A 112 -14.25 26.78 27.11
CA ASP A 112 -15.49 27.38 26.60
C ASP A 112 -16.57 27.35 27.70
N LYS A 113 -17.05 28.52 28.13
CA LYS A 113 -18.27 28.69 28.92
C LYS A 113 -19.22 29.58 28.14
N GLY A 114 -20.36 29.01 27.78
CA GLY A 114 -21.34 29.59 26.86
C GLY A 114 -22.06 30.87 27.30
N LYS A 115 -22.74 31.45 26.32
CA LYS A 115 -23.84 32.42 26.44
C LYS A 115 -24.61 32.35 25.10
N LYS A 116 -25.69 31.59 25.00
CA LYS A 116 -27.11 31.97 25.21
C LYS A 116 -27.56 33.23 24.43
N ASP A 117 -28.56 32.97 23.58
CA ASP A 117 -29.68 33.82 23.12
C ASP A 117 -29.28 35.03 22.23
N ASN A 118 -29.99 35.44 21.18
CA ASN A 118 -31.42 35.45 20.91
C ASN A 118 -31.71 35.89 19.45
N ALA A 119 -32.86 35.46 18.94
CA ALA A 119 -33.80 36.15 18.02
C ALA A 119 -33.40 36.68 16.61
N ARG A 120 -34.07 36.08 15.61
CA ARG A 120 -34.95 36.68 14.58
C ARG A 120 -34.54 38.06 13.99
N LYS A 121 -34.25 38.10 12.69
CA LYS A 121 -35.21 38.44 11.61
C LYS A 121 -34.56 38.20 10.24
#